data_AF-A0A844DCX1-F1
#
_entry.id   AF-A0A844DCX1-F1
#
_cell.length_a   1.000
_cell.length_b   1.000
_cell.length_c   1.000
_cell.angle_alpha   90.00
_cell.angle_beta   90.00
_cell.angle_gamma   90.00
#
_symmetry.space_group_name_H-M   'P 1'
#
loop_
_entity.id
_entity.type
_entity.pdbx_description
1 polymer ?
#
loop_
_entity_poly.entity_id
_entity_poly.type
_entity_poly.pdbx_seq_one_letter_code
_entity_poly.pdbx_strand_id
1 'polypeptide(L)'
;DSYIPTPERAVDGAFLMPVEDVFSISGRGTVVTGRVERGIIKVGEEIEIVGITDTVKTTCTGVEMFRKLLDQGQAGDNVGLLLRGTKREDVQ
;
A
#
# COMPACT_ATOMS: atom_id res chain seq x y z
N ASP A 1 17.84 3.95 -28.68
CA ASP A 1 17.32 3.49 -27.37
C ASP A 1 15.79 3.38 -27.34
N SER A 2 15.16 3.10 -28.50
CA SER A 2 13.70 3.08 -28.71
C SER A 2 13.17 1.68 -29.04
N TYR A 3 13.99 0.65 -28.87
CA TYR A 3 13.66 -0.72 -29.27
C TYR A 3 12.74 -1.45 -28.28
N ILE A 4 12.69 -0.99 -27.02
CA ILE A 4 11.80 -1.53 -25.99
C ILE A 4 10.95 -0.38 -25.43
N PRO A 5 9.63 -0.37 -25.67
CA PRO A 5 8.75 0.64 -25.08
C PRO A 5 8.74 0.47 -23.57
N THR A 6 8.71 1.59 -22.84
CA THR A 6 8.52 1.56 -21.40
C THR A 6 7.14 0.97 -21.08
N PRO A 7 7.04 -0.03 -20.19
CA PRO A 7 5.74 -0.57 -19.80
C PRO A 7 4.85 0.54 -19.25
N GLU A 8 3.64 0.63 -19.76
CA GLU A 8 2.63 1.52 -19.19
C GLU A 8 2.30 1.04 -17.78
N ARG A 9 2.41 1.96 -16.81
CA ARG A 9 1.99 1.66 -15.44
C ARG A 9 0.48 1.71 -15.39
N ALA A 10 -0.14 0.73 -14.75
CA ALA A 10 -1.58 0.69 -14.50
C ALA A 10 -1.99 1.69 -13.41
N VAL A 11 -1.70 2.98 -13.60
CA VAL A 11 -2.06 4.06 -12.65
C VAL A 11 -3.53 4.44 -12.75
N ASP A 12 -4.17 4.11 -13.87
CA ASP A 12 -5.58 4.35 -14.09
C ASP A 12 -6.42 3.26 -13.41
N GLY A 13 -7.20 3.65 -12.39
CA GLY A 13 -8.13 2.78 -11.69
C GLY A 13 -7.99 2.84 -10.17
N ALA A 14 -8.85 2.08 -9.49
CA ALA A 14 -8.81 1.96 -8.04
C ALA A 14 -7.52 1.30 -7.56
N PHE A 15 -6.97 1.84 -6.47
CA PHE A 15 -5.79 1.31 -5.79
C PHE A 15 -5.98 -0.17 -5.42
N LEU A 16 -5.00 -0.99 -5.77
CA LEU A 16 -4.93 -2.40 -5.39
C LEU A 16 -3.47 -2.78 -5.13
N MET A 17 -3.23 -3.35 -3.96
CA MET A 17 -1.92 -3.80 -3.53
C MET A 17 -2.07 -5.13 -2.76
N PRO A 18 -1.57 -6.25 -3.31
CA PRO A 18 -1.45 -7.49 -2.56
C PRO A 18 -0.52 -7.30 -1.35
N VAL A 19 -0.94 -7.80 -0.19
CA VAL A 19 -0.13 -7.78 1.03
C VAL A 19 0.86 -8.93 0.99
N GLU A 20 2.15 -8.63 1.04
CA GLU A 20 3.25 -9.61 1.08
C GLU A 20 3.72 -9.91 2.50
N ASP A 21 3.80 -8.88 3.36
CA ASP A 21 4.18 -9.03 4.77
C ASP A 21 3.55 -7.94 5.63
N VAL A 22 3.45 -8.19 6.93
CA VAL A 22 2.82 -7.31 7.91
C VAL A 22 3.73 -7.14 9.13
N PHE A 23 4.05 -5.89 9.43
CA PHE A 23 4.88 -5.49 10.57
C PHE A 23 4.06 -4.65 11.55
N SER A 24 4.29 -4.84 12.85
CA SER A 24 3.71 -3.97 13.87
C SER A 24 4.81 -3.14 14.50
N ILE A 25 4.72 -1.81 14.38
CA ILE A 25 5.67 -0.87 14.95
C ILE A 25 5.06 -0.31 16.24
N SER A 26 5.68 -0.66 17.37
CA SER A 26 5.25 -0.18 18.68
C SER A 26 5.15 1.35 18.70
N GLY A 27 3.99 1.87 19.07
CA GLY A 27 3.72 3.31 19.15
C GLY A 27 3.48 4.03 17.82
N ARG A 28 3.56 3.36 16.65
CA ARG A 28 3.23 3.97 15.34
C ARG A 28 2.05 3.33 14.63
N GLY A 29 1.88 2.01 14.74
CA GLY A 29 0.79 1.26 14.09
C GLY A 29 1.27 0.04 13.32
N THR A 30 0.41 -0.47 12.43
CA THR A 30 0.70 -1.62 11.58
C THR A 30 1.14 -1.15 10.19
N VAL A 31 2.22 -1.72 9.68
CA VAL A 31 2.75 -1.48 8.34
C VAL A 31 2.53 -2.72 7.50
N VAL A 32 1.89 -2.55 6.35
CA VAL A 32 1.71 -3.62 5.36
C VAL A 32 2.62 -3.34 4.17
N THR A 33 3.33 -4.35 3.69
CA THR A 33 4.23 -4.20 2.54
C THR A 33 3.71 -4.97 1.34
N GLY A 34 3.93 -4.43 0.15
CA GLY A 34 3.60 -5.11 -1.09
C GLY A 34 3.97 -4.29 -2.32
N ARG A 35 3.75 -4.90 -3.48
CA ARG A 35 3.83 -4.20 -4.76
C ARG A 35 2.46 -3.66 -5.13
N VAL A 36 2.37 -2.37 -5.43
CA VAL A 36 1.13 -1.79 -5.96
C VAL A 36 0.87 -2.38 -7.35
N GLU A 37 -0.24 -3.09 -7.51
CA GLU A 37 -0.61 -3.73 -8.77
C GLU A 37 -1.29 -2.72 -9.70
N ARG A 38 -2.17 -1.88 -9.14
CA ARG A 38 -2.91 -0.86 -9.88
C ARG A 38 -3.20 0.37 -9.03
N GLY A 39 -3.38 1.51 -9.68
CA GLY A 39 -3.82 2.76 -9.09
C GLY A 39 -2.71 3.52 -8.38
N ILE A 40 -3.13 4.52 -7.60
CA ILE A 40 -2.27 5.37 -6.78
C ILE A 40 -2.88 5.42 -5.39
N ILE A 41 -2.04 5.31 -4.36
CA ILE A 41 -2.41 5.56 -2.96
C ILE A 41 -1.67 6.79 -2.45
N LYS A 42 -2.38 7.69 -1.78
CA LYS A 42 -1.80 8.87 -1.13
C LYS A 42 -1.93 8.80 0.37
N VAL A 43 -1.00 9.46 1.06
CA VAL A 43 -1.11 9.66 2.50
C VAL A 43 -2.40 10.43 2.80
N GLY A 44 -3.21 9.88 3.71
CA GLY A 44 -4.51 10.41 4.11
C GLY A 44 -5.71 9.77 3.42
N GLU A 45 -5.51 8.93 2.41
CA GLU A 45 -6.62 8.25 1.73
C GLU A 45 -7.15 7.05 2.55
N GLU A 46 -8.46 6.85 2.49
CA GLU A 46 -9.11 5.66 3.04
C GLU A 46 -8.93 4.47 2.10
N ILE A 47 -8.68 3.31 2.70
CA ILE A 47 -8.56 2.03 2.01
C ILE A 47 -9.40 0.97 2.70
N GLU A 48 -9.72 -0.07 1.94
CA GLU A 48 -10.36 -1.28 2.43
C GLU A 48 -9.35 -2.43 2.38
N ILE A 49 -9.20 -3.11 3.52
CA ILE A 49 -8.44 -4.36 3.60
C ILE A 49 -9.41 -5.48 3.28
N VAL A 50 -9.21 -6.11 2.12
CA VAL A 50 -10.05 -7.21 1.62
C VAL A 50 -9.25 -8.50 1.71
N GLY A 51 -9.80 -9.51 2.40
CA GLY A 51 -9.09 -10.75 2.68
C GLY A 51 -10.02 -11.89 3.03
N ILE A 52 -9.52 -12.82 3.85
CA ILE A 52 -10.27 -14.01 4.31
C ILE A 52 -11.34 -13.61 5.34
N THR A 53 -11.06 -12.57 6.11
CA THR A 53 -11.95 -12.00 7.12
C THR A 53 -12.82 -10.87 6.56
N ASP A 54 -13.73 -10.33 7.38
CA ASP A 54 -14.61 -9.23 6.99
C ASP A 54 -13.78 -8.00 6.57
N THR A 55 -14.28 -7.29 5.55
CA THR A 55 -13.60 -6.10 5.02
C THR A 55 -13.52 -5.00 6.07
N VAL A 56 -12.31 -4.53 6.34
CA VAL A 56 -12.05 -3.46 7.31
C VAL A 56 -11.63 -2.18 6.58
N LYS A 57 -12.28 -1.06 6.93
CA LYS A 57 -11.88 0.28 6.49
C LYS A 57 -10.81 0.84 7.41
N THR A 58 -9.79 1.45 6.81
CA THR A 58 -8.75 2.17 7.53
C THR A 58 -8.22 3.33 6.69
N THR A 59 -7.33 4.12 7.25
CA THR A 59 -6.68 5.25 6.57
C THR A 59 -5.18 4.97 6.44
N CYS A 60 -4.64 5.17 5.24
CA CYS A 60 -3.21 5.19 5.01
C CYS A 60 -2.62 6.47 5.63
N THR A 61 -1.80 6.35 6.66
CA THR A 61 -1.17 7.50 7.34
C THR A 61 0.27 7.74 6.92
N GLY A 62 0.84 6.87 6.10
CA GLY A 62 2.19 7.00 5.59
C GLY A 62 2.45 6.02 4.47
N VAL A 63 3.21 6.47 3.47
CA VAL A 63 3.77 5.63 2.41
C VAL A 63 5.30 5.66 2.57
N GLU A 64 5.92 4.49 2.61
CA GLU A 64 7.38 4.35 2.74
C GLU A 64 7.95 3.48 1.62
N MET A 65 9.04 3.93 1.00
CA MET A 65 9.82 3.13 0.05
C MET A 65 11.31 3.25 0.39
N PHE A 66 12.01 2.13 0.58
CA PHE A 66 13.45 2.09 0.86
C PHE A 66 13.91 3.09 1.96
N ARG A 67 13.21 3.13 3.10
CA ARG A 67 13.48 4.04 4.24
C ARG A 67 13.26 5.53 3.95
N LYS A 68 12.51 5.86 2.89
CA LYS A 68 12.09 7.23 2.58
C LYS A 68 10.58 7.33 2.68
N LEU A 69 10.12 8.37 3.35
CA LEU A 69 8.71 8.74 3.35
C LEU A 69 8.36 9.39 2.02
N LEU A 70 7.22 8.99 1.47
CA LEU A 70 6.65 9.52 0.24
C LEU A 70 5.23 9.99 0.52
N ASP A 71 4.77 10.97 -0.25
CA ASP A 71 3.39 11.45 -0.17
C ASP A 71 2.41 10.50 -0.89
N GLN A 72 2.91 9.65 -1.79
CA GLN A 72 2.12 8.70 -2.57
C GLN A 72 2.93 7.49 -3.04
N GLY A 73 2.24 6.39 -3.35
CA GLY A 73 2.77 5.21 -4.05
C GLY A 73 1.90 4.87 -5.26
N GLN A 74 2.49 4.36 -6.33
CA GLN A 74 1.78 4.09 -7.59
C GLN A 74 2.08 2.69 -8.14
N ALA A 75 1.26 2.23 -9.07
CA ALA A 75 1.43 0.94 -9.75
C ALA A 75 2.90 0.66 -10.15
N GLY A 76 3.38 -0.53 -9.79
CA GLY A 76 4.75 -1.00 -9.98
C GLY A 76 5.69 -0.76 -8.79
N ASP A 77 5.33 0.11 -7.84
CA ASP A 77 6.16 0.44 -6.69
C ASP A 77 6.08 -0.62 -5.59
N ASN A 78 7.22 -0.94 -4.96
CA ASN A 78 7.25 -1.74 -3.73
C ASN A 78 7.24 -0.78 -2.54
N VAL A 79 6.14 -0.76 -1.78
CA VAL A 79 5.92 0.21 -0.71
C VAL A 79 5.50 -0.46 0.59
N GLY A 80 5.78 0.19 1.70
CA GLY A 80 5.15 -0.06 2.99
C GLY A 80 4.09 1.01 3.26
N LEU A 81 2.88 0.59 3.63
CA LEU A 81 1.80 1.49 4.02
C LEU A 81 1.58 1.41 5.52
N LEU A 82 1.70 2.54 6.21
CA LEU A 82 1.33 2.66 7.61
C LEU A 82 -0.19 2.86 7.72
N LEU A 83 -0.85 2.00 8.50
CA LEU A 83 -2.30 1.98 8.66
C LEU A 83 -2.70 2.46 10.06
N ARG A 84 -3.72 3.32 10.13
CA ARG A 84 -4.22 3.85 11.39
C ARG A 84 -5.07 2.82 12.13
N GLY A 85 -4.71 2.53 13.38
CA GLY A 85 -5.57 1.75 14.29
C GLY A 85 -5.78 0.29 13.89
N THR A 86 -5.17 -0.15 12.79
CA THR A 86 -5.22 -1.53 12.31
C THR A 86 -4.24 -2.38 13.10
N LYS A 87 -4.67 -3.55 13.55
CA LYS A 87 -3.81 -4.56 14.16
C LYS A 87 -3.37 -5.58 13.13
N ARG A 88 -2.33 -6.36 13.43
CA ARG A 88 -1.85 -7.43 12.55
C ARG A 88 -2.93 -8.49 12.23
N GLU A 89 -3.80 -8.78 13.19
CA GLU A 89 -4.91 -9.73 13.03
C GLU A 89 -5.98 -9.27 12.03
N ASP A 90 -6.11 -7.96 11.80
CA ASP A 90 -7.09 -7.39 10.86
C ASP A 90 -6.62 -7.45 9.39
N VAL A 91 -5.40 -7.96 9.14
CA VAL A 91 -4.75 -8.03 7.80
C VAL A 91 -4.49 -9.49 7.38
N GLN A 92 -5.15 -10.46 8.03
CA GLN A 92 -5.03 -11.89 7.73
C GLN A 92 -6.16 -12.42 6.84
#